data_AF-A0A931IAU5-F1
#
_entry.id   AF-A0A931IAU5-F1
#
_cell.length_a   1.000
_cell.length_b   1.000
_cell.length_c   1.000
_cell.angle_alpha   90.00
_cell.angle_beta   90.00
_cell.angle_gamma   90.00
#
_symmetry.space_group_name_H-M   'P 1'
#
loop_
_entity.id
_entity.type
_entity.pdbx_description
1 polymer ?
#
loop_
_entity_poly.entity_id
_entity_poly.type
_entity_poly.pdbx_seq_one_letter_code
_entity_poly.pdbx_strand_id
1 'polypeptide(L)' 'MYQSNAHEQWANEHRDCDSQPSVMDFARVSFVLSEHAGHGPGCAQYLAALTRASSVLD' A
#
# COMPACT_ATOMS: atom_id res chain seq x y z
N MET A 1 19.76 3.60 13.18
CA MET A 1 18.43 3.27 12.63
C MET A 1 18.30 4.00 11.31
N TYR A 2 18.51 3.30 10.19
CA TYR A 2 18.30 3.85 8.85
C TYR A 2 17.02 3.22 8.31
N GLN A 3 15.87 3.59 8.89
CA GLN A 3 14.59 3.31 8.24
C GLN A 3 14.47 4.37 7.14
N SER A 4 14.97 3.95 5.99
CA SER A 4 15.41 4.71 4.83
C SER A 4 14.29 5.57 4.21
N ASN A 5 14.66 6.75 3.72
CA ASN A 5 13.92 7.73 2.90
C ASN A 5 12.76 7.17 2.03
N ALA A 6 12.87 5.94 1.52
CA ALA A 6 11.82 5.23 0.80
C ALA A 6 10.53 5.02 1.62
N HIS A 7 10.63 4.66 2.90
CA HIS A 7 9.45 4.41 3.74
C HIS A 7 8.68 5.70 4.03
N GLU A 8 9.39 6.79 4.31
CA GLU A 8 8.79 8.12 4.50
C GLU A 8 8.16 8.63 3.20
N GLN A 9 8.83 8.39 2.06
CA GLN A 9 8.25 8.70 0.75
C GLN A 9 6.96 7.91 0.51
N TRP A 10 6.95 6.60 0.75
CA TRP A 10 5.75 5.78 0.58
C TRP A 10 4.63 6.15 1.53
N ALA A 11 4.94 6.48 2.78
CA ALA A 11 3.95 6.99 3.72
C ALA A 11 3.31 8.29 3.19
N ASN A 12 4.10 9.19 2.60
CA ASN A 12 3.57 10.41 1.98
C ASN A 12 2.75 10.12 0.71
N GLU A 13 3.18 9.19 -0.12
CA GLU A 13 2.48 8.78 -1.36
C GLU A 13 1.13 8.10 -1.07
N HIS A 14 1.05 7.31 0.00
CA HIS A 14 -0.13 6.50 0.33
C HIS A 14 -0.98 7.05 1.48
N ARG A 15 -0.67 8.25 2.00
CA ARG A 15 -1.43 8.86 3.11
C ARG A 15 -2.92 9.06 2.84
N ASP A 16 -3.30 9.21 1.57
CA ASP A 16 -4.68 9.45 1.16
C ASP A 16 -5.39 8.12 0.92
N CYS A 17 -6.31 7.79 1.83
CA CYS A 17 -7.05 6.54 1.82
C CYS A 17 -8.03 6.40 0.66
N ASP A 18 -8.48 7.51 0.06
CA ASP A 18 -9.47 7.51 -1.03
C ASP A 18 -8.80 7.52 -2.42
N SER A 19 -7.50 7.83 -2.45
CA SER A 19 -6.71 7.77 -3.68
C SER A 19 -6.47 6.32 -4.13
N GLN A 20 -6.57 6.09 -5.44
CA GLN A 20 -6.31 4.78 -6.04
C GLN A 20 -4.89 4.76 -6.60
N PRO A 21 -3.96 3.97 -6.01
CA PRO A 21 -2.59 3.93 -6.48
C PRO A 21 -2.49 3.24 -7.85
N SER A 22 -1.73 3.83 -8.77
CA SER A 22 -1.68 3.41 -10.18
C SER A 22 -0.85 2.15 -10.42
N VAL A 23 0.31 2.02 -9.77
CA VAL A 23 1.19 0.84 -9.87
C VAL A 23 1.95 0.67 -8.55
N MET A 24 1.89 -0.54 -7.99
CA MET A 24 2.68 -0.93 -6.82
C MET A 24 3.48 -2.19 -7.14
N ASP A 25 4.77 -2.14 -6.81
CA ASP A 25 5.60 -3.35 -6.73
C ASP A 25 5.31 -4.13 -5.44
N PHE A 26 5.90 -5.31 -5.31
CA PHE A 26 5.69 -6.19 -4.15
C PHE A 26 6.05 -5.56 -2.80
N ALA A 27 7.10 -4.73 -2.76
CA ALA A 27 7.53 -4.10 -1.53
C ALA A 27 6.50 -3.05 -1.09
N ARG A 28 6.02 -2.22 -2.04
CA ARG A 28 4.94 -1.26 -1.79
C ARG A 28 3.63 -1.94 -1.43
N VAL A 29 3.26 -3.04 -2.08
CA VAL A 29 2.07 -3.82 -1.72
C VAL A 29 2.14 -4.27 -0.25
N SER A 30 3.28 -4.82 0.17
CA SER A 30 3.48 -5.28 1.55
C SER A 30 3.41 -4.13 2.56
N PHE A 31 4.02 -2.99 2.22
CA PHE A 31 3.96 -1.77 3.02
C PHE A 31 2.53 -1.26 3.18
N VAL A 32 1.80 -1.06 2.08
CA VAL A 32 0.42 -0.52 2.11
C VAL A 32 -0.53 -1.48 2.85
N LEU A 33 -0.40 -2.79 2.65
CA LEU A 33 -1.19 -3.77 3.40
C LEU A 33 -0.94 -3.70 4.90
N SER A 34 0.30 -3.45 5.32
CA SER A 34 0.65 -3.29 6.73
C SER A 34 0.09 -1.98 7.31
N GLU A 35 0.36 -0.85 6.66
CA GLU A 35 -0.02 0.48 7.17
C GLU A 35 -1.53 0.72 7.16
N HIS A 36 -2.24 0.20 6.15
CA HIS A 36 -3.69 0.45 5.98
C HIS A 36 -4.56 -0.72 6.44
N ALA A 37 -3.99 -1.79 7.02
CA ALA A 37 -4.75 -2.94 7.53
C ALA A 37 -5.89 -2.54 8.47
N GLY A 38 -5.68 -1.52 9.31
CA GLY A 38 -6.66 -1.04 10.28
C GLY A 38 -7.92 -0.46 9.66
N HIS A 39 -7.88 -0.01 8.40
CA HIS A 39 -9.05 0.52 7.69
C HIS A 39 -9.79 -0.57 6.90
N GLY A 40 -9.09 -1.63 6.49
CA GLY A 40 -9.65 -2.76 5.78
C GLY A 40 -10.38 -2.37 4.49
N PRO A 41 -11.55 -2.96 4.19
CA PRO A 41 -12.24 -2.75 2.91
C PRO A 41 -12.81 -1.33 2.72
N GLY A 42 -12.77 -0.48 3.75
CA GLY A 42 -13.14 0.93 3.62
C GLY A 42 -12.06 1.82 3.03
N CYS A 43 -10.86 1.29 2.76
CA CYS A 43 -9.72 2.06 2.26
C CYS A 43 -9.34 1.64 0.82
N ALA A 44 -9.31 2.62 -0.09
CA ALA A 44 -8.96 2.37 -1.49
C ALA A 44 -7.50 1.91 -1.66
N GLN A 45 -6.57 2.43 -0.85
CA GLN A 45 -5.17 1.99 -0.82
C GLN A 45 -5.06 0.51 -0.43
N TYR A 46 -5.73 0.12 0.66
CA TYR A 46 -5.75 -1.27 1.13
C TYR A 46 -6.34 -2.21 0.06
N LEU A 47 -7.47 -1.85 -0.53
CA LEU A 47 -8.12 -2.66 -1.58
C LEU A 47 -7.26 -2.79 -2.84
N ALA A 48 -6.60 -1.71 -3.27
CA ALA A 48 -5.71 -1.75 -4.41
C ALA A 48 -4.49 -2.66 -4.15
N ALA A 49 -3.93 -2.60 -2.94
CA ALA A 49 -2.81 -3.45 -2.54
C ALA A 49 -3.24 -4.92 -2.44
N LEU A 50 -4.41 -5.19 -1.87
CA LEU A 50 -4.98 -6.54 -1.80
C LEU A 50 -5.23 -7.12 -3.19
N THR A 51 -5.82 -6.34 -4.09
CA THR A 51 -6.06 -6.75 -5.48
C THR A 51 -4.76 -7.11 -6.18
N ARG A 52 -3.70 -6.31 -5.99
CA ARG A 52 -2.38 -6.61 -6.57
C ARG A 52 -1.73 -7.84 -5.97
N ALA A 53 -1.80 -8.04 -4.66
CA ALA A 53 -1.31 -9.25 -4.02
C ALA A 53 -2.01 -10.51 -4.54
N SER A 54 -3.32 -10.44 -4.74
CA SER A 54 -4.11 -11.56 -5.27
C SER A 54 -3.79 -11.87 -6.73
N SER A 55 -3.58 -10.84 -7.57
CA SER A 55 -3.28 -11.03 -9.01
C SER A 55 -1.94 -11.70 -9.32
N VAL A 56 -1.10 -11.92 -8.31
CA VAL A 56 0.20 -12.61 -8.45
C VAL A 56 0.06 -14.12 -8.26
N LEU A 57 -1.06 -14.57 -7.70
CA LEU A 57 -1.33 -15.98 -7.41
C LEU A 57 -2.09 -16.70 -8.54
N ASP A 58 -2.50 -15.96 -9.58
CA ASP A 58 -3.03 -16.47 -10.85
C ASP A 58 -1.92 -16.60 -11.91
#